data_AF-A0A920MQ75-F1
#
_entry.id   AF-A0A920MQ75-F1
#
_cell.length_a   1.000
_cell.length_b   1.000
_cell.length_c   1.000
_cell.angle_alpha   90.00
_cell.angle_beta   90.00
_cell.angle_gamma   90.00
#
_symmetry.space_group_name_H-M   'P 1'
#
loop_
_entity.id
_entity.type
_entity.pdbx_description
1 polymer ?
#
loop_
_entity_poly.entity_id
_entity_poly.type
_entity_poly.pdbx_seq_one_letter_code
_entity_poly.pdbx_strand_id
1 'polypeptide(L)'
;MASAYCISFSQSETINNDIQAKVYNSRSTELIISRARYVDQLQGFWLGQCIANWTGLITEMDKIEAPFYTDNNGGKPDQPNIWGHYLPNSNKMIDYFFINEGSAWYADDDTE
;
A
#
# COMPACT_ATOMS: atom_id res chain seq x y z
N MET A 1 20.45 -1.12 -23.16
CA MET A 1 20.64 0.32 -22.85
C MET A 1 19.70 0.67 -21.71
N ALA A 2 20.25 0.97 -20.53
CA ALA A 2 19.45 1.40 -19.38
C ALA A 2 19.02 2.86 -19.61
N SER A 3 17.71 3.08 -19.77
CA SER A 3 17.14 4.42 -19.85
C SER A 3 17.12 5.00 -18.45
N ALA A 4 17.90 6.05 -18.20
CA ALA A 4 17.85 6.80 -16.95
C ALA A 4 16.59 7.69 -16.96
N TYR A 5 15.68 7.45 -16.02
CA TYR A 5 14.51 8.30 -15.81
C TYR A 5 14.94 9.55 -15.04
N CYS A 6 14.95 10.70 -15.73
CA CYS A 6 15.12 12.01 -15.09
C CYS A 6 13.76 12.50 -14.56
N ILE A 7 13.64 12.65 -13.24
CA ILE A 7 12.47 13.26 -12.61
C ILE A 7 12.55 14.77 -12.83
N SER A 8 11.59 15.35 -13.55
CA SER A 8 11.49 16.79 -13.79
C SER A 8 10.53 17.45 -12.80
N PHE A 9 10.95 18.61 -12.28
CA PHE A 9 10.21 19.37 -11.29
C PHE A 9 9.37 20.46 -11.96
N SER A 10 8.08 20.49 -11.66
CA SER A 10 7.25 21.70 -11.78
C SER A 10 6.61 21.94 -10.41
N GLN A 11 7.07 22.97 -9.71
CA GLN A 11 6.35 23.53 -8.57
C GLN A 11 6.06 25.00 -8.88
N SER A 12 4.79 25.28 -9.10
CA SER A 12 4.20 26.58 -8.80
C SER A 12 3.87 26.56 -7.31
N GLU A 13 4.80 27.02 -6.48
CA GLU A 13 4.54 27.88 -5.31
C GLU A 13 5.87 28.11 -4.57
N THR A 14 6.17 29.40 -4.40
CA THR A 14 7.32 30.06 -3.78
C THR A 14 8.28 29.17 -2.97
N ILE A 15 9.37 28.74 -3.63
CA ILE A 15 10.62 28.34 -2.98
C ILE A 15 11.44 29.62 -2.79
N ASN A 16 12.07 29.77 -1.61
CA ASN A 16 13.04 30.81 -1.25
C ASN A 16 13.73 31.48 -2.46
N ASN A 17 13.74 32.82 -2.47
CA ASN A 17 14.24 33.69 -3.55
C ASN A 17 15.69 33.44 -4.03
N ASP A 18 16.43 32.53 -3.39
CA ASP A 18 17.81 32.19 -3.72
C ASP A 18 17.97 30.98 -4.65
N ILE A 19 16.89 30.27 -5.00
CA ILE A 19 16.92 29.18 -5.99
C ILE A 19 16.17 29.63 -7.23
N GLN A 20 16.90 30.17 -8.20
CA GLN A 20 16.38 30.39 -9.55
C GLN A 20 15.99 29.02 -10.13
N ALA A 21 14.69 28.73 -10.19
CA ALA A 21 14.16 27.54 -10.82
C ALA A 21 14.59 27.55 -12.29
N LYS A 22 15.57 26.71 -12.64
CA LYS A 22 16.04 26.57 -14.01
C LYS A 22 14.91 25.95 -14.83
N VAL A 23 14.38 26.71 -15.79
CA VAL A 23 13.35 26.22 -16.72
C VAL A 23 13.92 25.01 -17.45
N TYR A 24 13.33 23.84 -17.18
CA TYR A 24 13.72 22.58 -17.79
C TYR A 24 12.87 22.34 -19.03
N ASN A 25 13.51 22.25 -20.19
CA ASN A 25 12.85 21.84 -21.42
C ASN A 25 12.90 20.31 -21.53
N SER A 26 11.79 19.67 -21.21
CA SER A 26 11.65 18.22 -21.31
C SER A 26 11.79 17.74 -22.75
N ARG A 27 12.46 16.61 -22.94
CA ARG A 27 12.50 15.91 -24.24
C ARG A 27 11.21 15.12 -24.44
N SER A 28 10.84 14.88 -25.70
CA SER A 28 9.62 14.10 -26.05
C SER A 28 9.65 12.65 -25.57
N THR A 29 10.80 12.14 -25.14
CA THR A 29 10.99 10.77 -24.61
C THR A 29 10.94 10.69 -23.09
N GLU A 30 10.73 11.81 -22.39
CA GLU A 30 10.76 11.87 -20.93
C GLU A 30 9.35 11.77 -20.33
N LEU A 31 9.23 11.04 -19.22
CA LEU A 31 8.00 11.00 -18.43
C LEU A 31 8.03 12.14 -17.41
N ILE A 32 7.12 13.10 -17.57
CA ILE A 32 6.96 14.20 -16.62
C ILE A 32 5.94 13.78 -15.56
N ILE A 33 6.36 13.78 -14.30
CA ILE A 33 5.51 13.37 -13.17
C ILE A 33 5.35 14.56 -12.21
N SER A 34 4.11 14.86 -11.83
CA SER A 34 3.85 15.81 -10.74
C SER A 34 4.33 15.20 -9.41
N ARG A 35 5.24 15.89 -8.72
CA ARG A 35 5.72 15.46 -7.40
C ARG A 35 4.59 15.31 -6.39
N ALA A 36 3.66 16.27 -6.36
CA ALA A 36 2.52 16.21 -5.45
C ALA A 36 1.66 14.97 -5.71
N ARG A 37 1.36 14.70 -6.99
CA ARG A 37 0.60 13.50 -7.39
C ARG A 37 1.35 12.21 -7.09
N TYR A 38 2.66 12.19 -7.29
CA TYR A 38 3.48 11.01 -7.01
C TYR A 38 3.53 10.69 -5.52
N VAL A 39 3.69 11.71 -4.66
CA VAL A 39 3.70 11.53 -3.20
C VAL A 39 2.36 11.00 -2.70
N ASP A 40 1.25 11.57 -3.18
CA ASP A 40 -0.10 11.11 -2.84
C ASP A 40 -0.34 9.65 -3.27
N GLN A 41 0.05 9.30 -4.50
CA GLN A 41 -0.04 7.94 -5.01
C GLN A 41 0.86 6.96 -4.24
N LEU A 42 2.08 7.36 -3.89
CA LEU A 42 3.01 6.54 -3.12
C LEU A 42 2.48 6.29 -1.71
N GLN A 43 1.89 7.31 -1.07
CA GLN A 43 1.23 7.15 0.22
C GLN A 43 0.03 6.20 0.13
N GLY A 44 -0.82 6.35 -0.88
CA GLY A 44 -1.96 5.47 -1.11
C GLY A 44 -1.55 4.03 -1.42
N PHE A 45 -0.47 3.85 -2.19
CA PHE A 45 0.15 2.56 -2.45
C PHE A 45 0.54 1.91 -1.12
N TRP A 46 1.37 2.58 -0.32
CA TRP A 46 1.88 2.03 0.94
C TRP A 46 0.77 1.72 1.96
N LEU A 47 -0.19 2.63 2.10
CA LEU A 47 -1.39 2.40 2.92
C LEU A 47 -2.19 1.18 2.45
N GLY A 48 -2.36 1.03 1.14
CA GLY A 48 -3.04 -0.11 0.52
C GLY A 48 -2.34 -1.43 0.81
N GLN A 49 -1.00 -1.50 0.73
CA GLN A 49 -0.25 -2.69 1.12
C GLN A 49 -0.48 -3.03 2.59
N CYS A 50 -0.37 -2.06 3.50
CA CYS A 50 -0.57 -2.33 4.92
C CYS A 50 -1.99 -2.86 5.21
N ILE A 51 -3.03 -2.25 4.65
CA ILE A 51 -4.41 -2.73 4.85
C ILE A 51 -4.59 -4.13 4.27
N ALA A 52 -4.09 -4.37 3.05
CA ALA A 52 -4.23 -5.66 2.39
C ALA A 52 -3.50 -6.78 3.15
N ASN A 53 -2.27 -6.51 3.59
CA ASN A 53 -1.46 -7.45 4.34
C ASN A 53 -2.15 -7.85 5.66
N TRP A 54 -2.47 -6.86 6.49
CA TRP A 54 -3.07 -7.10 7.80
C TRP A 54 -4.49 -7.68 7.73
N THR A 55 -5.24 -7.37 6.66
CA THR A 55 -6.54 -8.02 6.41
C THR A 55 -6.35 -9.46 5.92
N GLY A 56 -5.32 -9.72 5.12
CA GLY A 56 -4.99 -11.04 4.56
C GLY A 56 -4.55 -12.04 5.61
N LEU A 57 -3.80 -11.58 6.63
CA LEU A 57 -3.36 -12.39 7.77
C LEU A 57 -4.54 -13.16 8.39
N ILE A 58 -5.73 -12.56 8.48
CA ILE A 58 -6.90 -13.25 9.05
C ILE A 58 -7.15 -14.62 8.42
N THR A 59 -6.96 -14.72 7.10
CA THR A 59 -7.26 -15.92 6.32
C THR A 59 -6.02 -16.71 5.89
N GLU A 60 -4.85 -16.34 6.42
CA GLU A 60 -3.57 -16.93 6.03
C GLU A 60 -3.54 -18.42 6.37
N MET A 61 -3.31 -19.24 5.35
CA MET A 61 -3.25 -20.70 5.47
C MET A 61 -4.56 -21.39 5.92
N ASP A 62 -5.72 -20.75 5.79
CA ASP A 62 -7.03 -21.37 6.07
C ASP A 62 -7.50 -22.32 4.98
N LYS A 63 -7.64 -21.78 3.77
CA LYS A 63 -8.27 -22.43 2.62
C LYS A 63 -7.31 -22.55 1.47
N ILE A 64 -6.20 -23.24 1.70
CA ILE A 64 -5.16 -23.47 0.68
C ILE A 64 -5.59 -24.50 -0.38
N GLU A 65 -6.70 -25.19 -0.16
CA GLU A 65 -7.34 -26.10 -1.10
C GLU A 65 -8.82 -25.74 -1.30
N ALA A 66 -9.40 -26.16 -2.41
CA ALA A 66 -10.80 -25.91 -2.70
C ALA A 66 -11.72 -26.59 -1.64
N PRO A 67 -12.84 -25.96 -1.24
CA PRO A 67 -13.37 -24.69 -1.76
C PRO A 67 -12.78 -23.45 -1.09
N PHE A 68 -12.32 -22.49 -1.90
CA PHE A 68 -11.77 -21.20 -1.44
C PHE A 68 -12.81 -20.29 -0.78
N TYR A 69 -12.33 -19.25 -0.11
CA TYR A 69 -13.18 -18.15 0.33
C TYR A 69 -13.83 -17.42 -0.86
N THR A 70 -14.98 -16.82 -0.59
CA THR A 70 -15.76 -16.02 -1.52
C THR A 70 -16.25 -14.77 -0.81
N ASP A 71 -16.82 -13.81 -1.54
CA ASP A 71 -17.41 -12.61 -0.95
C ASP A 71 -18.49 -12.92 0.11
N ASN A 72 -19.14 -14.09 0.02
CA ASN A 72 -20.10 -14.56 1.02
C ASN A 72 -19.46 -14.88 2.39
N ASN A 73 -18.14 -14.89 2.50
CA ASN A 73 -17.41 -15.12 3.74
C ASN A 73 -17.06 -13.82 4.48
N GLY A 74 -17.12 -12.67 3.81
CA GLY A 74 -16.89 -11.38 4.46
C GLY A 74 -17.89 -11.12 5.59
N GLY A 75 -17.40 -10.57 6.71
CA GLY A 75 -18.18 -10.31 7.92
C GLY A 75 -18.60 -11.57 8.70
N LYS A 76 -18.10 -12.76 8.32
CA LYS A 76 -18.35 -14.01 9.05
C LYS A 76 -17.15 -14.39 9.92
N PRO A 77 -17.34 -15.31 10.88
CA PRO A 77 -16.24 -15.81 11.68
C PRO A 77 -15.13 -16.41 10.81
N ASP A 78 -13.91 -16.15 11.24
CA ASP A 78 -12.68 -16.73 10.75
C ASP A 78 -12.67 -18.26 10.92
N GLN A 79 -11.83 -18.96 10.15
CA GLN A 79 -11.61 -20.41 10.27
C GLN A 79 -10.19 -20.68 10.78
N PRO A 80 -9.93 -21.85 11.37
CA PRO A 80 -8.57 -22.16 11.76
C PRO A 80 -7.72 -22.46 10.51
N ASN A 81 -6.47 -22.04 10.55
CA ASN A 81 -5.48 -22.40 9.56
C ASN A 81 -5.18 -23.92 9.56
N ILE A 82 -4.36 -24.39 8.61
CA ILE A 82 -3.99 -25.81 8.50
C ILE A 82 -3.36 -26.42 9.76
N TRP A 83 -2.87 -25.60 10.69
CA TRP A 83 -2.30 -26.04 11.97
C TRP A 83 -3.31 -26.00 13.13
N GLY A 84 -4.55 -25.59 12.89
CA GLY A 84 -5.60 -25.49 13.90
C GLY A 84 -5.57 -24.19 14.70
N HIS A 85 -4.83 -23.18 14.25
CA HIS A 85 -4.68 -21.90 14.93
C HIS A 85 -5.52 -20.82 14.27
N TYR A 86 -5.97 -19.86 15.07
CA TYR A 86 -6.51 -18.59 14.57
C TYR A 86 -5.42 -17.55 14.73
N LEU A 87 -5.27 -16.66 13.75
CA LEU A 87 -4.33 -15.56 13.88
C LEU A 87 -4.85 -14.52 14.89
N PRO A 88 -3.93 -13.79 15.57
CA PRO A 88 -4.30 -12.85 16.61
C PRO A 88 -4.90 -11.57 16.02
N ASN A 89 -6.18 -11.62 15.68
CA ASN A 89 -7.02 -10.43 15.54
C ASN A 89 -8.02 -10.34 16.71
N SER A 90 -8.52 -9.15 17.00
CA SER A 90 -9.37 -8.91 18.18
C SER A 90 -10.76 -9.54 18.09
N ASN A 91 -11.24 -9.84 16.88
CA ASN A 91 -12.65 -10.13 16.66
C ASN A 91 -12.94 -11.49 15.99
N LYS A 92 -11.91 -12.24 15.55
CA LYS A 92 -12.01 -13.53 14.85
C LYS A 92 -13.03 -13.52 13.71
N MET A 93 -13.07 -12.43 12.95
CA MET A 93 -13.96 -12.27 11.80
C MET A 93 -13.14 -11.95 10.56
N ILE A 94 -13.58 -12.44 9.41
CA ILE A 94 -13.04 -12.10 8.09
C ILE A 94 -13.58 -10.72 7.70
N ASP A 95 -12.87 -9.67 8.11
CA ASP A 95 -13.23 -8.27 7.86
C ASP A 95 -11.96 -7.42 7.73
N TYR A 96 -12.10 -6.18 7.27
CA TYR A 96 -10.97 -5.27 7.14
C TYR A 96 -10.28 -5.02 8.48
N PHE A 97 -8.95 -5.05 8.43
CA PHE A 97 -8.13 -4.67 9.57
C PHE A 97 -7.75 -3.20 9.49
N PHE A 98 -8.27 -2.40 10.43
CA PHE A 98 -7.91 -1.00 10.60
C PHE A 98 -7.26 -0.78 11.96
N ILE A 99 -6.27 0.12 11.99
CA ILE A 99 -5.66 0.60 13.23
C ILE A 99 -6.18 2.00 13.54
N ASN A 100 -6.15 2.37 14.83
CA ASN A 100 -6.53 3.71 15.25
C ASN A 100 -5.55 4.76 14.72
N GLU A 101 -6.05 5.97 14.48
CA GLU A 101 -5.20 7.11 14.15
C GLU A 101 -4.07 7.29 15.18
N GLY A 102 -2.85 7.52 14.69
CA GLY A 102 -1.64 7.62 15.52
C GLY A 102 -1.03 6.28 15.93
N SER A 103 -1.67 5.14 15.63
CA SER A 103 -1.05 3.82 15.77
C SER A 103 -0.22 3.47 14.53
N ALA A 104 0.78 2.60 14.70
CA ALA A 104 1.54 2.04 13.59
C ALA A 104 1.05 0.62 13.28
N TRP A 105 1.04 0.23 12.00
CA TRP A 105 1.02 -1.18 11.64
C TRP A 105 2.36 -1.81 12.05
N TYR A 106 2.32 -3.05 12.55
CA TYR A 106 3.56 -3.77 12.80
C TYR A 106 4.16 -4.22 11.47
N ALA A 107 5.44 -4.56 11.49
CA ALA A 107 6.09 -5.20 10.36
C ALA A 107 5.60 -6.64 10.23
N ASP A 108 5.52 -7.10 8.99
CA ASP A 108 5.17 -8.45 8.59
C ASP A 108 5.98 -8.78 7.33
N ASP A 109 6.32 -10.04 7.12
CA ASP A 109 7.27 -10.45 6.08
C ASP A 109 6.72 -10.34 4.65
N ASP A 110 5.40 -10.26 4.48
CA ASP A 110 4.74 -10.10 3.18
C ASP A 110 4.56 -8.62 2.75
N THR A 111 5.04 -7.65 3.55
CA THR A 111 5.01 -6.21 3.22
C THR A 111 6.37 -5.72 2.70
N GLU A 112 6.60 -5.84 1.39
CA GLU A 112 7.84 -5.48 0.67
C GLU A 112 7.80 -4.08 0.00
#